data_AF-A0A8J6EK36-F1
#
_entry.id   AF-A0A8J6EK36-F1
#
_cell.length_a   1.000
_cell.length_b   1.000
_cell.length_c   1.000
_cell.angle_alpha   90.00
_cell.angle_beta   90.00
_cell.angle_gamma   90.00
#
_symmetry.space_group_name_H-M   'P 1'
#
loop_
_entity.id
_entity.type
_entity.pdbx_description
1 polymer ?
#
loop_
_entity_poly.entity_id
_entity_poly.type
_entity_poly.pdbx_seq_one_letter_code
_entity_poly.pdbx_strand_id
1 'polypeptide(L)'
;AFSAFYFVMDFLKLSKEKVSLDTVKETVERHCAKPWSEVKSESGKVKEKYLSEYCFSGVYILTLLELGYGFNSSSWKDITFLGKIHGSDAGWTLGYMLNLTNMIPSELPFSPPLSHGGYIGLMVFFSVFLLFVLLTCWLSFRKPKCLQKGII
;
A
#
# COMPACT_ATOMS: atom_id res chain seq x y z
N ALA A 1 -13.21 1.45 6.61
CA ALA A 1 -13.60 2.75 7.20
C ALA A 1 -12.82 2.97 8.50
N PHE A 2 -12.33 4.19 8.74
CA PHE A 2 -11.42 4.52 9.87
C PHE A 2 -11.87 5.83 10.57
N SER A 3 -11.09 6.32 11.54
CA SER A 3 -11.45 7.51 12.34
C SER A 3 -12.78 7.34 13.10
N ALA A 4 -13.69 8.32 13.04
CA ALA A 4 -14.98 8.27 13.74
C ALA A 4 -15.82 7.04 13.37
N PHE A 5 -15.77 6.59 12.11
CA PHE A 5 -16.41 5.34 11.70
C PHE A 5 -15.95 4.15 12.54
N TYR A 6 -14.64 4.06 12.80
CA TYR A 6 -14.09 2.98 13.62
C TYR A 6 -14.50 3.13 15.09
N PHE A 7 -14.29 4.28 15.72
CA PHE A 7 -14.57 4.43 17.15
C PHE A 7 -16.04 4.23 17.52
N VAL A 8 -16.97 4.65 16.67
CA VAL A 8 -18.41 4.43 16.89
C VAL A 8 -18.77 2.96 16.72
N MET A 9 -18.33 2.33 15.62
CA MET A 9 -18.62 0.92 15.37
C MET A 9 -17.93 0.01 16.39
N ASP A 10 -16.74 0.37 16.85
CA ASP A 10 -16.01 -0.36 17.89
C ASP A 10 -16.69 -0.27 19.25
N PHE A 11 -17.19 0.92 19.63
CA PHE A 11 -18.00 1.10 20.83
C PHE A 11 -19.24 0.21 20.83
N LEU A 12 -19.92 0.09 19.69
CA LEU A 12 -21.08 -0.79 19.50
C LEU A 12 -20.70 -2.27 19.32
N LYS A 13 -19.40 -2.62 19.37
CA LYS A 13 -18.86 -3.97 19.16
C LYS A 13 -19.12 -4.55 17.76
N LEU A 14 -19.22 -3.68 16.76
CA LEU A 14 -19.47 -4.01 15.35
C LEU A 14 -18.20 -3.97 14.48
N SER A 15 -17.03 -3.65 15.07
CA SER A 15 -15.76 -3.51 14.35
C SER A 15 -14.97 -4.82 14.17
N LYS A 16 -15.11 -5.77 15.11
CA LYS A 16 -14.21 -6.94 15.23
C LYS A 16 -14.56 -8.09 14.31
N GLU A 17 -15.86 -8.31 14.08
CA GLU A 17 -16.37 -9.40 13.26
C GLU A 17 -17.19 -8.85 12.10
N LYS A 18 -17.22 -9.59 10.98
CA LYS A 18 -18.08 -9.24 9.85
C LYS A 18 -19.53 -9.52 10.20
N VAL A 19 -20.25 -8.46 10.56
CA VAL A 19 -21.69 -8.47 10.84
C VAL A 19 -22.49 -8.06 9.60
N SER A 20 -23.70 -8.60 9.45
CA SER A 20 -24.63 -8.22 8.39
C SER A 20 -25.16 -6.80 8.62
N LEU A 21 -25.61 -6.14 7.54
CA LEU A 21 -26.22 -4.82 7.62
C LEU A 21 -27.43 -4.81 8.58
N ASP A 22 -28.25 -5.86 8.55
CA ASP A 22 -29.44 -5.96 9.41
C ASP A 22 -29.05 -6.04 10.90
N THR A 23 -28.02 -6.80 11.25
CA THR A 23 -27.51 -6.87 12.63
C THR A 23 -26.94 -5.53 13.10
N VAL A 24 -26.27 -4.78 12.20
CA VAL A 24 -25.79 -3.43 12.52
C VAL A 24 -26.97 -2.49 12.79
N LYS A 25 -28.00 -2.50 11.93
CA LYS A 25 -29.22 -1.69 12.11
C LYS A 25 -29.91 -2.00 13.44
N GLU A 26 -30.15 -3.28 13.71
CA GLU A 26 -30.79 -3.73 14.95
C GLU A 26 -29.96 -3.33 16.19
N THR A 27 -28.63 -3.38 16.08
CA THR A 27 -27.74 -3.00 17.19
C THR A 27 -27.75 -1.51 17.47
N VAL A 28 -27.76 -0.68 16.42
CA VAL A 28 -27.88 0.77 16.57
C VAL A 28 -29.24 1.14 17.14
N GLU A 29 -30.33 0.57 16.62
CA GLU A 29 -31.70 0.80 17.11
C GLU A 29 -31.83 0.42 18.59
N ARG A 30 -31.36 -0.78 18.95
CA ARG A 30 -31.37 -1.27 20.34
C ARG A 30 -30.57 -0.36 21.26
N HIS A 31 -29.41 0.14 20.82
CA HIS A 31 -28.62 1.07 21.62
C HIS A 31 -29.34 2.40 21.81
N CYS A 32 -29.95 2.95 20.76
CA CYS A 32 -30.72 4.19 20.81
C CYS A 32 -31.97 4.10 21.70
N ALA A 33 -32.58 2.93 21.82
CA ALA A 33 -33.76 2.70 22.66
C ALA A 33 -33.43 2.59 24.17
N LYS A 34 -32.15 2.48 24.55
CA LYS A 34 -31.76 2.31 25.96
C LYS A 34 -31.97 3.60 26.76
N PRO A 35 -32.48 3.51 28.00
CA PRO A 35 -32.51 4.64 28.91
C PRO A 35 -31.10 5.15 29.20
N TRP A 36 -30.96 6.47 29.35
CA TRP A 36 -29.67 7.11 29.60
C TRP A 36 -28.93 6.58 30.84
N SER A 37 -29.68 6.19 31.89
CA SER A 37 -29.11 5.57 33.10
C SER A 37 -28.41 4.25 32.81
N GLU A 38 -29.00 3.39 31.98
CA GLU A 38 -28.45 2.10 31.59
C GLU A 38 -27.21 2.30 30.73
N VAL A 39 -27.29 3.18 29.72
CA VAL A 39 -26.17 3.52 28.85
C VAL A 39 -24.96 3.98 29.67
N LYS A 40 -25.15 4.89 30.65
CA LYS A 40 -24.06 5.34 31.54
C LYS A 40 -23.46 4.20 32.37
N SER A 41 -24.29 3.28 32.85
CA SER A 41 -23.82 2.16 33.68
C SER A 41 -22.98 1.14 32.89
N GLU A 42 -23.34 0.89 31.62
CA GLU A 42 -22.68 -0.12 30.77
C GLU A 42 -21.40 0.40 30.10
N SER A 43 -21.26 1.72 29.97
CA SER A 43 -20.22 2.36 29.15
C SER A 43 -18.85 2.48 29.82
N GLY A 44 -18.73 1.99 31.06
CA GLY A 44 -17.47 1.96 31.80
C GLY A 44 -16.83 3.35 31.94
N LYS A 45 -15.65 3.54 31.32
CA LYS A 45 -14.83 4.76 31.44
C LYS A 45 -15.00 5.77 30.30
N VAL A 46 -15.96 5.56 29.39
CA VAL A 46 -16.18 6.50 28.28
C VAL A 46 -16.71 7.83 28.80
N LYS A 47 -16.14 8.95 28.32
CA LYS A 47 -16.58 10.28 28.76
C LYS A 47 -17.99 10.56 28.26
N GLU A 48 -18.82 11.12 29.14
CA GLU A 48 -20.24 11.38 28.88
C GLU A 48 -20.49 12.18 27.59
N LYS A 49 -19.61 13.15 27.28
CA LYS A 49 -19.68 13.96 26.05
C LYS A 49 -19.59 13.16 24.73
N TYR A 50 -18.95 11.98 24.75
CA TYR A 50 -18.92 11.09 23.58
C TYR A 50 -20.09 10.12 23.65
N LEU A 51 -20.46 9.73 24.86
CA LEU A 51 -21.53 8.77 25.09
C LEU A 51 -22.89 9.27 24.62
N SER A 52 -23.17 10.57 24.82
CA SER A 52 -24.41 11.21 24.35
C SER A 52 -24.56 11.20 22.83
N GLU A 53 -23.45 11.11 22.10
CA GLU A 53 -23.40 11.22 20.65
C GLU A 53 -23.42 9.88 19.91
N TYR A 54 -23.24 8.74 20.59
CA TYR A 54 -23.11 7.45 19.90
C TYR A 54 -24.37 6.98 19.20
N CYS A 55 -25.56 7.23 19.77
CA CYS A 55 -26.81 6.93 19.07
C CYS A 55 -26.91 7.73 17.76
N PHE A 56 -26.75 9.06 17.83
CA PHE A 56 -26.77 9.92 16.64
C PHE A 56 -25.69 9.53 15.63
N SER A 57 -24.46 9.35 16.08
CA SER A 57 -23.32 8.99 15.23
C SER A 57 -23.50 7.61 14.57
N GLY A 58 -24.07 6.64 15.30
CA GLY A 58 -24.36 5.30 14.79
C GLY A 58 -25.40 5.33 13.67
N VAL A 59 -26.51 6.04 13.90
CA VAL A 59 -27.55 6.26 12.87
C VAL A 59 -26.97 7.01 11.67
N TYR A 60 -26.24 8.10 11.91
CA TYR A 60 -25.61 8.89 10.86
C TYR A 60 -24.68 8.07 9.98
N ILE A 61 -23.81 7.24 10.58
CA ILE A 61 -22.91 6.36 9.83
C ILE A 61 -23.71 5.35 9.00
N LEU A 62 -24.73 4.70 9.58
CA LEU A 62 -25.59 3.76 8.87
C LEU A 62 -26.25 4.42 7.66
N THR A 63 -26.90 5.57 7.86
CA THR A 63 -27.55 6.33 6.80
C THR A 63 -26.56 6.79 5.73
N LEU A 64 -25.39 7.28 6.12
CA LEU A 64 -24.36 7.73 5.18
C LEU A 64 -23.81 6.58 4.34
N LEU A 65 -23.52 5.43 4.94
CA LEU A 65 -22.99 4.28 4.21
C LEU A 65 -24.05 3.65 3.30
N GLU A 66 -25.27 3.47 3.79
CA GLU A 66 -26.35 2.82 3.03
C GLU A 66 -26.95 3.74 1.97
N LEU A 67 -27.46 4.91 2.37
CA LEU A 67 -28.15 5.82 1.46
C LEU A 67 -27.20 6.78 0.75
N GLY A 68 -26.14 7.22 1.43
CA GLY A 68 -25.18 8.17 0.85
C GLY A 68 -24.18 7.52 -0.10
N TYR A 69 -23.56 6.40 0.30
CA TYR A 69 -22.57 5.68 -0.51
C TYR A 69 -23.11 4.45 -1.22
N GLY A 70 -24.37 4.06 -0.98
CA GLY A 70 -25.02 2.98 -1.70
C GLY A 70 -24.60 1.57 -1.28
N PHE A 71 -24.02 1.40 -0.09
CA PHE A 71 -23.75 0.06 0.43
C PHE A 71 -25.06 -0.65 0.75
N ASN A 72 -25.19 -1.90 0.31
CA ASN A 72 -26.38 -2.72 0.54
C ASN A 72 -25.98 -4.04 1.22
N SER A 73 -26.94 -4.91 1.49
CA SER A 73 -26.70 -6.17 2.20
C SER A 73 -25.62 -7.06 1.56
N SER A 74 -25.41 -6.98 0.24
CA SER A 74 -24.39 -7.75 -0.46
C SER A 74 -22.99 -7.14 -0.41
N SER A 75 -22.88 -5.80 -0.42
CA SER A 75 -21.60 -5.07 -0.38
C SER A 75 -21.15 -4.66 1.03
N TRP A 76 -22.04 -4.72 2.02
CA TRP A 76 -21.73 -4.34 3.40
C TRP A 76 -20.54 -5.13 3.98
N LYS A 77 -20.44 -6.42 3.65
CA LYS A 77 -19.36 -7.32 4.09
C LYS A 77 -17.97 -6.91 3.59
N ASP A 78 -17.89 -6.01 2.62
CA ASP A 78 -16.63 -5.50 2.07
C ASP A 78 -16.09 -4.32 2.89
N ILE A 79 -16.91 -3.73 3.75
CA ILE A 79 -16.47 -2.70 4.70
C ILE A 79 -15.79 -3.37 5.89
N THR A 80 -14.55 -2.96 6.15
CA THR A 80 -13.84 -3.30 7.40
C THR A 80 -13.63 -2.02 8.21
N PHE A 81 -14.08 -2.00 9.47
CA PHE A 81 -13.86 -0.88 10.38
C PHE A 81 -12.56 -1.10 11.15
N LEU A 82 -11.60 -0.18 11.02
CA LEU A 82 -10.28 -0.34 11.61
C LEU A 82 -9.70 1.00 12.07
N GLY A 83 -8.97 0.99 13.19
CA GLY A 83 -8.24 2.14 13.69
C GLY A 83 -6.77 2.14 13.28
N LYS A 84 -6.16 0.96 13.19
CA LYS A 84 -4.73 0.78 12.92
C LYS A 84 -4.45 -0.32 11.89
N ILE A 85 -3.36 -0.15 11.14
CA ILE A 85 -2.81 -1.14 10.21
C ILE A 85 -1.32 -1.28 10.54
N HIS A 86 -0.86 -2.49 10.85
CA HIS A 86 0.53 -2.77 11.23
C HIS A 86 1.10 -1.80 12.29
N GLY A 87 0.29 -1.46 13.31
CA GLY A 87 0.69 -0.58 14.41
C GLY A 87 0.58 0.93 14.12
N SER A 88 0.36 1.32 12.87
CA SER A 88 0.17 2.73 12.47
C SER A 88 -1.31 3.09 12.40
N ASP A 89 -1.67 4.30 12.80
CA ASP A 89 -3.04 4.80 12.69
C ASP A 89 -3.46 4.95 11.23
N ALA A 90 -4.67 4.48 10.91
CA ALA A 90 -5.25 4.64 9.59
C ALA A 90 -5.68 6.11 9.40
N GLY A 91 -5.03 6.79 8.47
CA GLY A 91 -5.29 8.19 8.16
C GLY A 91 -4.43 8.71 7.02
N TRP A 92 -4.69 9.95 6.61
CA TRP A 92 -3.99 10.60 5.50
C TRP A 92 -2.59 11.08 5.87
N THR A 93 -2.29 11.24 7.16
CA THR A 93 -1.04 11.84 7.65
C THR A 93 0.21 11.07 7.21
N LEU A 94 0.17 9.74 7.23
CA LEU A 94 1.29 8.90 6.78
C LEU A 94 1.51 9.04 5.27
N GLY A 95 0.45 8.96 4.47
CA GLY A 95 0.54 9.15 3.01
C GLY A 95 1.04 10.55 2.64
N TYR A 96 0.59 11.57 3.39
CA TYR A 96 1.05 12.95 3.21
C TYR A 96 2.55 13.10 3.50
N MET A 97 3.03 12.53 4.60
CA MET A 97 4.46 12.51 4.93
C MET A 97 5.26 11.82 3.81
N LEU A 98 4.84 10.63 3.38
CA LEU A 98 5.51 9.86 2.32
C LEU A 98 5.61 10.66 1.02
N ASN A 99 4.54 11.36 0.63
CA ASN A 99 4.50 12.20 -0.56
C ASN A 99 5.46 13.40 -0.45
N LEU A 100 5.44 14.13 0.66
CA LEU A 100 6.33 15.29 0.85
C LEU A 100 7.81 14.91 0.89
N THR A 101 8.12 13.71 1.35
CA THR A 101 9.50 13.20 1.38
C THR A 101 9.92 12.47 0.11
N ASN A 102 9.07 12.42 -0.93
CA ASN A 102 9.30 11.63 -2.16
C ASN A 102 9.70 10.16 -1.87
N MET A 103 9.10 9.56 -0.83
CA MET A 103 9.35 8.16 -0.45
C MET A 103 8.46 7.16 -1.20
N ILE A 104 7.49 7.64 -1.99
CA ILE A 104 6.67 6.81 -2.88
C ILE A 104 7.32 6.86 -4.28
N PRO A 105 8.03 5.80 -4.72
CA PRO A 105 8.64 5.80 -6.02
C PRO A 105 7.58 5.67 -7.12
N SER A 106 7.71 6.48 -8.17
CA SER A 106 6.82 6.40 -9.36
C SER A 106 7.14 5.21 -10.26
N GLU A 107 8.39 4.74 -10.20
CA GLU A 107 8.90 3.65 -11.02
C GLU A 107 9.34 2.49 -10.13
N LEU A 108 9.20 1.27 -10.66
CA LEU A 108 9.82 0.11 -10.04
C LEU A 108 11.34 0.30 -9.99
N PRO A 109 12.02 -0.22 -8.96
CA PRO A 109 13.48 -0.18 -8.91
C PRO A 109 14.07 -0.79 -10.18
N PHE A 110 15.06 -0.10 -10.73
CA PHE A 110 15.70 -0.52 -11.97
C PHE A 110 16.23 -1.95 -11.83
N SER A 111 15.66 -2.86 -12.61
CA SER A 111 16.17 -4.21 -12.75
C SER A 111 17.23 -4.19 -13.85
N PRO A 112 18.50 -4.50 -13.56
CA PRO A 112 19.53 -4.51 -14.60
C PRO A 112 19.13 -5.51 -15.70
N PRO A 113 19.33 -5.16 -16.99
CA PRO A 113 18.88 -5.98 -18.12
C PRO A 113 19.65 -7.31 -18.23
N LEU A 114 20.79 -7.43 -17.55
CA LEU A 114 21.66 -8.60 -17.53
C LEU A 114 21.86 -9.05 -16.09
N SER A 115 21.92 -10.36 -15.88
CA SER A 115 22.41 -10.91 -14.61
C SER A 115 23.85 -10.47 -14.38
N HIS A 116 24.26 -10.41 -13.11
CA HIS A 116 25.63 -10.00 -12.75
C HIS A 116 26.68 -10.85 -13.49
N GLY A 117 26.44 -12.16 -13.62
CA GLY A 117 27.32 -13.05 -14.39
C GLY A 117 27.31 -12.78 -15.90
N GLY A 118 26.15 -12.47 -16.49
CA GLY A 118 26.05 -12.13 -17.92
C GLY A 118 26.81 -10.86 -18.27
N TYR A 119 26.73 -9.84 -17.41
CA TYR A 119 27.49 -8.60 -17.56
C TYR A 119 29.00 -8.85 -17.51
N ILE A 120 29.48 -9.60 -16.51
CA ILE A 120 30.90 -9.93 -16.36
C ILE A 120 31.39 -10.74 -17.56
N GLY A 121 30.63 -11.75 -18.00
CA GLY A 121 30.97 -12.58 -19.15
C GLY A 121 31.16 -11.77 -20.44
N LEU A 122 30.24 -10.85 -20.72
CA LEU A 122 30.34 -9.96 -21.88
C LEU A 122 31.57 -9.05 -21.80
N MET A 123 31.85 -8.47 -20.63
CA MET A 123 33.03 -7.61 -20.43
C MET A 123 34.34 -8.34 -20.71
N VAL A 124 34.47 -9.58 -20.21
CA VAL A 124 35.66 -10.41 -20.46
C VAL A 124 35.78 -10.77 -21.94
N PHE A 125 34.68 -11.18 -22.57
CA PHE A 125 34.65 -11.53 -23.99
C PHE A 125 35.11 -10.37 -24.88
N PHE A 126 34.54 -9.18 -24.69
CA PHE A 126 34.93 -7.99 -25.46
C PHE A 126 36.38 -7.59 -25.20
N SER A 127 36.88 -7.73 -23.98
CA SER A 127 38.28 -7.43 -23.64
C SER A 127 39.26 -8.37 -24.36
N VAL A 128 38.97 -9.68 -24.36
CA VAL A 128 39.79 -10.67 -25.07
C VAL A 128 39.74 -10.45 -26.59
N PHE A 129 38.56 -10.15 -27.13
CA PHE A 129 38.39 -9.85 -28.55
C PHE A 129 39.21 -8.63 -28.97
N LEU A 130 39.17 -7.54 -28.18
CA LEU A 130 39.98 -6.34 -28.44
C LEU A 130 41.49 -6.64 -28.41
N LEU A 131 41.96 -7.41 -27.43
CA LEU A 131 43.37 -7.82 -27.37
C LEU A 131 43.78 -8.64 -28.59
N PHE A 132 42.93 -9.58 -29.04
CA PHE A 132 43.19 -10.36 -30.24
C PHE A 132 43.27 -9.50 -31.50
N VAL A 133 42.35 -8.53 -31.66
CA VAL A 133 42.39 -7.56 -32.77
C VAL A 133 43.65 -6.71 -32.72
N LEU A 134 44.05 -6.21 -31.54
CA LEU A 134 45.29 -5.45 -31.39
C LEU A 134 46.53 -6.29 -31.70
N LEU A 135 46.57 -7.56 -31.28
CA LEU A 135 47.68 -8.48 -31.57
C LEU A 135 47.76 -8.80 -33.06
N THR A 136 46.65 -9.14 -33.71
CA THR A 136 46.62 -9.42 -35.16
C THR A 136 46.97 -8.20 -35.99
N CYS A 137 46.47 -7.02 -35.60
CA CYS A 137 46.84 -5.73 -36.16
C CYS A 137 48.34 -5.47 -36.01
N TRP A 138 48.87 -5.59 -34.80
CA TRP A 138 50.30 -5.42 -34.53
C TRP A 138 51.17 -6.41 -35.30
N LEU A 139 50.79 -7.69 -35.38
CA LEU A 139 51.48 -8.69 -36.19
C LEU A 139 51.43 -8.36 -37.69
N SER A 140 50.32 -7.83 -38.19
CA SER A 140 50.17 -7.42 -39.59
C SER A 140 51.00 -6.18 -39.93
N PHE A 141 51.12 -5.22 -39.00
CA PHE A 141 52.02 -4.07 -39.13
C PHE A 141 53.50 -4.45 -38.91
N ARG A 142 53.78 -5.50 -38.12
CA ARG A 142 55.12 -6.01 -37.85
C ARG A 142 55.62 -6.96 -38.95
N LYS A 143 54.75 -7.50 -39.81
CA LYS A 143 55.17 -8.04 -41.11
C LYS A 143 55.48 -6.86 -42.03
N PRO A 144 56.74 -6.51 -42.29
CA PRO A 144 57.02 -5.48 -43.28
C PRO A 144 56.47 -5.98 -44.63
N LYS A 145 55.82 -5.11 -45.41
CA LYS A 145 55.76 -5.27 -46.86
C LYS A 145 57.19 -5.10 -47.40
N CYS A 146 58.07 -6.06 -47.13
CA CYS A 146 59.37 -6.18 -47.76
C CYS A 146 59.23 -7.14 -48.94
N LEU A 147 59.38 -6.56 -50.14
CA LEU A 147 59.72 -7.18 -51.42
C LEU A 147 58.62 -7.96 -52.16
N GLN A 148 57.60 -7.23 -52.63
CA GLN A 148 57.13 -7.43 -54.00
C GLN A 148 57.36 -6.14 -54.79
N LYS A 149 58.64 -5.85 -55.06
CA LYS A 149 59.07 -4.91 -56.09
C LYS A 149 60.42 -5.36 -56.63
N GLY A 150 60.41 -6.46 -57.38
CA GLY A 150 61.42 -6.76 -58.38
C GLY A 150 60.85 -6.33 -59.73
N ILE A 151 61.39 -5.25 -60.28
CA ILE A 151 61.20 -4.81 -61.67
C ILE A 151 62.24 -5.56 -62.50
N ILE A 152 61.81 -6.33 -63.48
CA ILE A 152 62.04 -6.21 -64.94
C ILE A 152 61.05 -7.17 -65.60
#